data_AF-A0AAC9M1U2-F1
#
_entry.id   AF-A0AAC9M1U2-F1
#
_cell.length_a   1.000
_cell.length_b   1.000
_cell.length_c   1.000
_cell.angle_alpha   90.00
_cell.angle_beta   90.00
_cell.angle_gamma   90.00
#
_symmetry.space_group_name_H-M   'P 1'
#
loop_
_entity.id
_entity.type
_entity.pdbx_description
1 polymer ?
#
loop_
_entity_poly.entity_id
_entity_poly.type
_entity_poly.pdbx_seq_one_letter_code
_entity_poly.pdbx_strand_id
1 'polypeptide(L)'
;MTNKLKQRENYPILVIHSTDNSFGFGYRKNNTLESDELFIKKFDNDLCNNLVNDLDKFISKENLQKIKKLSVSIGPANFNASRLVVVLARTISQQINCPLDSFSAFEIMAKRIASKNNIFKNKKSFWIYKKLKRKGLIAGKYEIYHKEKDSSDLVIRETVLPKVVKELESKEVTFEANYDDKEDLKELLNLANKNLLNSNLDSWKKVLPLYPISPIN
;
A
#
# COMPACT_ATOMS: atom_id res chain seq x y z
N MET A 1 -18.00 -28.42 18.92
CA MET A 1 -18.17 -26.96 18.76
C MET A 1 -17.48 -26.54 17.47
N THR A 2 -18.26 -26.28 16.43
CA THR A 2 -17.82 -25.89 15.10
C THR A 2 -17.16 -24.52 15.15
N ASN A 3 -15.84 -24.47 15.00
CA ASN A 3 -15.11 -23.23 14.73
C ASN A 3 -15.57 -22.71 13.36
N LYS A 4 -16.64 -21.91 13.35
CA LYS A 4 -16.95 -21.05 12.22
C LYS A 4 -15.74 -20.13 12.04
N LEU A 5 -14.84 -20.50 11.13
CA LEU A 5 -14.02 -19.55 10.39
C LEU A 5 -14.97 -18.41 10.03
N LYS A 6 -14.88 -17.28 10.73
CA LYS A 6 -15.67 -16.08 10.39
C LYS A 6 -15.45 -15.88 8.89
N GLN A 7 -16.50 -16.07 8.10
CA GLN A 7 -16.49 -15.74 6.68
C GLN A 7 -15.86 -14.34 6.59
N ARG A 8 -14.78 -14.20 5.82
CA ARG A 8 -14.18 -12.88 5.57
C ARG A 8 -15.31 -12.01 5.04
N GLU A 9 -15.76 -11.05 5.84
CA GLU A 9 -16.87 -10.18 5.47
C GLU A 9 -16.54 -9.56 4.12
N ASN A 10 -17.55 -9.63 3.25
CA ASN A 10 -17.41 -9.33 1.84
C ASN A 10 -17.85 -7.89 1.62
N TYR A 11 -16.91 -6.94 1.57
CA TYR A 11 -17.25 -5.52 1.47
C TYR A 11 -16.48 -4.81 0.36
N PRO A 12 -17.07 -3.76 -0.25
CA PRO A 12 -16.40 -2.97 -1.26
C PRO A 12 -15.21 -2.19 -0.68
N ILE A 13 -14.06 -2.31 -1.34
CA ILE A 13 -12.80 -1.68 -0.98
C ILE A 13 -12.36 -0.77 -2.11
N LEU A 14 -11.89 0.44 -1.75
CA LEU A 14 -11.17 1.32 -2.65
C LEU A 14 -9.73 1.46 -2.13
N VAL A 15 -8.76 1.47 -3.03
CA VAL A 15 -7.36 1.73 -2.69
C VAL A 15 -6.76 2.78 -3.62
N ILE A 16 -5.82 3.54 -3.08
CA ILE A 16 -5.10 4.59 -3.80
C ILE A 16 -3.60 4.36 -3.61
N HIS A 17 -2.86 4.28 -4.72
CA HIS A 17 -1.43 4.04 -4.70
C HIS A 17 -0.69 5.07 -5.55
N SER A 18 0.50 5.48 -5.13
CA SER A 18 1.44 6.26 -5.94
C SER A 18 2.84 5.65 -5.88
N THR A 19 3.54 5.70 -7.02
CA THR A 19 4.94 5.29 -7.19
C THR A 19 5.80 6.51 -7.53
N ASP A 20 6.96 6.29 -8.15
CA ASP A 20 7.89 7.36 -8.53
C ASP A 20 7.42 8.18 -9.73
N ASN A 21 6.64 7.57 -10.62
CA ASN A 21 6.25 8.16 -11.89
C ASN A 21 4.79 7.91 -12.27
N SER A 22 3.99 7.29 -11.40
CA SER A 22 2.59 7.00 -11.65
C SER A 22 1.75 6.98 -10.36
N PHE A 23 0.44 7.05 -10.54
CA PHE A 23 -0.55 6.72 -9.51
C PHE A 23 -1.57 5.76 -10.07
N GLY A 24 -2.37 5.20 -9.17
CA GLY A 24 -3.51 4.41 -9.56
C GLY A 24 -4.54 4.23 -8.46
N PHE A 25 -5.70 3.75 -8.90
CA PHE A 25 -6.83 3.38 -8.08
C PHE A 25 -7.10 1.89 -8.25
N GLY A 26 -7.52 1.24 -7.17
CA GLY A 26 -8.02 -0.13 -7.22
C GLY A 26 -9.37 -0.20 -6.53
N TYR A 27 -10.34 -0.83 -7.16
CA TYR A 27 -11.66 -1.07 -6.60
C TYR A 27 -11.92 -2.57 -6.60
N ARG A 28 -12.41 -3.08 -5.46
CA ARG A 28 -12.82 -4.47 -5.31
C ARG A 28 -14.23 -4.48 -4.76
N LYS A 29 -15.19 -4.96 -5.55
CA LYS A 29 -16.60 -5.01 -5.15
C LYS A 29 -16.85 -6.06 -4.07
N ASN A 30 -16.16 -7.20 -4.17
CA ASN A 30 -16.25 -8.33 -3.27
C ASN A 30 -14.89 -9.07 -3.17
N ASN A 31 -14.69 -9.88 -2.14
CA ASN A 31 -13.48 -10.64 -1.81
C ASN A 31 -13.10 -11.71 -2.85
N THR A 32 -13.72 -11.72 -4.02
CA THR A 32 -13.29 -12.51 -5.18
C THR A 32 -12.36 -11.66 -6.04
N LEU A 33 -11.16 -12.18 -6.30
CA LEU A 33 -10.10 -11.55 -7.12
C LEU A 33 -10.58 -11.16 -8.53
N GLU A 34 -11.61 -11.83 -9.03
CA GLU A 34 -12.22 -11.55 -10.35
C GLU A 34 -12.97 -10.22 -10.42
N SER A 35 -13.17 -9.53 -9.28
CA SER A 35 -13.85 -8.23 -9.22
C SER A 35 -12.92 -7.02 -9.15
N ASP A 36 -11.61 -7.23 -9.30
CA ASP A 36 -10.62 -6.17 -9.20
C ASP A 36 -10.63 -5.29 -10.44
N GLU A 37 -11.04 -4.04 -10.26
CA GLU A 37 -10.94 -2.99 -11.26
C GLU A 37 -9.73 -2.12 -10.92
N LEU A 38 -8.84 -1.87 -11.88
CA LEU A 38 -7.61 -1.11 -11.68
C LEU A 38 -7.51 0.02 -12.70
N PHE A 39 -7.11 1.19 -12.22
CA PHE A 39 -6.72 2.34 -13.03
C PHE A 39 -5.29 2.72 -12.71
N ILE A 40 -4.45 2.92 -13.72
CA ILE A 40 -3.05 3.33 -13.57
C ILE A 40 -2.76 4.42 -14.59
N LYS A 41 -2.13 5.51 -14.14
CA LYS A 41 -1.74 6.63 -14.99
C LYS A 41 -0.37 7.15 -14.59
N LYS A 42 0.47 7.41 -15.58
CA LYS A 42 1.76 8.08 -15.38
C LYS A 42 1.53 9.55 -15.01
N PHE A 43 2.41 10.10 -14.19
CA PHE A 43 2.38 11.51 -13.85
C PHE A 43 2.55 12.36 -15.11
N ASP A 44 1.65 13.33 -15.24
CA ASP A 44 1.76 14.45 -16.15
C ASP A 44 1.98 15.74 -15.32
N ASN A 45 2.14 16.87 -16.00
CA ASN A 45 2.38 18.16 -15.33
C ASN A 45 1.20 18.61 -14.47
N ASP A 46 0.03 17.99 -14.59
CA ASP A 46 -1.24 18.39 -13.97
C ASP A 46 -1.78 17.35 -12.97
N LEU A 47 -0.88 16.62 -12.30
CA LEU A 47 -1.21 15.53 -11.38
C LEU A 47 -2.36 15.87 -10.41
N CYS A 48 -2.36 17.08 -9.82
CA CYS A 48 -3.41 17.50 -8.88
C CYS A 48 -4.80 17.58 -9.53
N ASN A 49 -4.90 18.23 -10.70
CA ASN A 49 -6.17 18.43 -11.40
C ASN A 49 -6.71 17.12 -11.96
N ASN A 50 -5.80 16.26 -12.39
CA ASN A 50 -6.15 14.98 -12.97
C ASN A 50 -6.59 13.96 -11.92
N LEU A 51 -6.07 14.00 -10.69
CA LEU A 51 -6.35 12.98 -9.68
C LEU A 51 -7.85 12.88 -9.32
N VAL A 52 -8.53 14.00 -9.13
CA VAL A 52 -9.98 14.02 -8.79
C VAL A 52 -10.82 13.62 -10.00
N ASN A 53 -10.51 14.17 -11.18
CA ASN A 53 -11.22 13.87 -12.41
C ASN A 53 -11.05 12.40 -12.84
N ASP A 54 -9.85 11.85 -12.66
CA ASP A 54 -9.56 10.46 -12.98
C ASP A 54 -10.25 9.51 -11.99
N LEU A 55 -10.41 9.90 -10.72
CA LEU A 55 -11.21 9.15 -9.76
C LEU A 55 -12.70 9.14 -10.13
N ASP A 56 -13.27 10.30 -10.48
CA ASP A 56 -14.68 10.43 -10.87
C ASP A 56 -15.01 9.57 -12.11
N LYS A 57 -14.07 9.49 -13.05
CA LYS A 57 -14.18 8.58 -14.22
C LYS A 57 -14.00 7.11 -13.85
N PHE A 58 -13.21 6.81 -12.84
CA PHE A 58 -12.88 5.44 -12.44
C PHE A 58 -14.00 4.76 -11.65
N ILE A 59 -14.61 5.46 -10.69
CA ILE A 59 -15.63 4.88 -9.80
C ILE A 59 -16.91 5.71 -9.81
N SER A 60 -18.05 5.06 -10.07
CA SER A 60 -19.34 5.73 -10.02
C SER A 60 -19.67 6.22 -8.62
N LYS A 61 -20.47 7.28 -8.52
CA LYS A 61 -20.94 7.83 -7.24
C LYS A 61 -21.64 6.78 -6.38
N GLU A 62 -22.45 5.91 -6.97
CA GLU A 62 -23.16 4.84 -6.26
C GLU A 62 -22.21 3.81 -5.68
N ASN A 63 -21.13 3.47 -6.39
CA ASN A 63 -20.12 2.54 -5.89
C ASN A 63 -19.23 3.19 -4.83
N LEU A 64 -18.87 4.46 -5.01
CA LEU A 64 -18.08 5.23 -4.05
C LEU A 64 -18.79 5.32 -2.68
N GLN A 65 -20.10 5.56 -2.67
CA GLN A 65 -20.90 5.60 -1.43
C GLN A 65 -21.03 4.23 -0.73
N LYS A 66 -20.79 3.12 -1.45
CA LYS A 66 -20.85 1.76 -0.90
C LYS A 66 -19.52 1.29 -0.31
N ILE A 67 -18.43 2.02 -0.56
CA ILE A 67 -17.12 1.70 -0.01
C ILE A 67 -17.20 1.60 1.50
N LYS A 68 -16.82 0.44 2.04
CA LYS A 68 -16.74 0.21 3.48
C LYS A 68 -15.34 0.41 4.01
N LYS A 69 -14.35 0.46 3.13
CA LYS A 69 -12.95 0.60 3.50
C LYS A 69 -12.13 1.26 2.40
N LEU A 70 -11.34 2.25 2.81
CA LEU A 70 -10.34 2.90 1.98
C LEU A 70 -8.94 2.52 2.47
N SER A 71 -7.99 2.33 1.56
CA SER A 71 -6.57 2.20 1.94
C SER A 71 -5.67 2.98 1.00
N VAL A 72 -4.59 3.53 1.53
CA VAL A 72 -3.68 4.37 0.75
C VAL A 72 -2.22 4.01 0.99
N SER A 73 -1.37 4.10 -0.04
CA SER A 73 0.07 4.07 0.18
C SER A 73 0.57 5.43 0.66
N ILE A 74 1.39 5.42 1.70
CA ILE A 74 1.93 6.65 2.30
C ILE A 74 3.35 6.99 1.81
N GLY A 75 3.88 6.22 0.85
CA GLY A 75 5.29 6.28 0.45
C GLY A 75 6.15 5.27 1.21
N PRO A 76 7.46 5.22 0.98
CA PRO A 76 8.24 6.16 0.18
C PRO A 76 8.03 5.96 -1.32
N ALA A 77 7.86 7.05 -2.06
CA ALA A 77 7.69 7.11 -3.51
C ALA A 77 8.02 8.54 -3.98
N ASN A 78 7.38 9.04 -5.04
CA ASN A 78 7.41 10.46 -5.36
C ASN A 78 6.80 11.28 -4.21
N PHE A 79 7.58 12.22 -3.70
CA PHE A 79 7.26 13.02 -2.52
C PHE A 79 5.98 13.86 -2.65
N ASN A 80 5.77 14.49 -3.80
CA ASN A 80 4.57 15.29 -4.05
C ASN A 80 3.37 14.38 -4.29
N ALA A 81 3.53 13.31 -5.07
CA ALA A 81 2.46 12.39 -5.34
C ALA A 81 1.93 11.69 -4.08
N SER A 82 2.82 11.23 -3.19
CA SER A 82 2.45 10.60 -1.92
C SER A 82 1.58 11.51 -1.04
N ARG A 83 1.80 12.83 -1.09
CA ARG A 83 0.95 13.80 -0.38
C ARG A 83 -0.42 13.91 -0.98
N LEU A 84 -0.48 14.04 -2.31
CA LEU A 84 -1.72 14.25 -3.02
C LEU A 84 -2.65 13.04 -2.85
N VAL A 85 -2.13 11.82 -3.00
CA VAL A 85 -2.94 10.61 -2.82
C VAL A 85 -3.40 10.43 -1.37
N VAL A 86 -2.57 10.76 -0.37
CA VAL A 86 -2.97 10.70 1.04
C VAL A 86 -4.02 11.77 1.37
N VAL A 87 -3.87 12.99 0.88
CA VAL A 87 -4.88 14.05 1.07
C VAL A 87 -6.19 13.64 0.41
N LEU A 88 -6.15 13.15 -0.84
CA LEU A 88 -7.34 12.65 -1.51
C LEU A 88 -8.01 11.52 -0.71
N ALA A 89 -7.23 10.53 -0.25
CA ALA A 89 -7.76 9.41 0.52
C ALA A 89 -8.42 9.88 1.82
N ARG A 90 -7.78 10.79 2.57
CA ARG A 90 -8.34 11.38 3.79
C ARG A 90 -9.66 12.10 3.50
N THR A 91 -9.69 12.91 2.45
CA THR A 91 -10.89 13.65 2.04
C THR A 91 -12.03 12.70 1.69
N ILE A 92 -11.79 11.68 0.85
CA ILE A 92 -12.82 10.71 0.49
C ILE A 92 -13.33 9.99 1.74
N SER A 93 -12.42 9.43 2.54
CA SER A 93 -12.76 8.70 3.77
C SER A 93 -13.63 9.54 4.71
N GLN A 94 -13.31 10.82 4.86
CA GLN A 94 -14.13 11.76 5.63
C GLN A 94 -15.51 11.99 4.99
N GLN A 95 -15.57 12.25 3.68
CA GLN A 95 -16.82 12.59 2.97
C GLN A 95 -17.81 11.42 2.92
N ILE A 96 -17.34 10.19 2.74
CA ILE A 96 -18.20 8.99 2.72
C ILE A 96 -18.27 8.26 4.07
N ASN A 97 -17.66 8.83 5.12
CA ASN A 97 -17.63 8.29 6.47
C ASN A 97 -17.19 6.82 6.50
N CYS A 98 -16.02 6.51 5.93
CA CYS A 98 -15.44 5.16 5.93
C CYS A 98 -14.03 5.14 6.57
N PRO A 99 -13.61 4.05 7.21
CA PRO A 99 -12.25 3.92 7.75
C PRO A 99 -11.19 4.01 6.63
N LEU A 100 -10.08 4.67 6.95
CA LEU A 100 -8.87 4.74 6.14
C LEU A 100 -7.70 4.00 6.81
N ASP A 101 -7.16 3.01 6.11
CA ASP A 101 -5.88 2.38 6.45
C ASP A 101 -4.74 2.92 5.58
N SER A 102 -3.51 2.77 6.08
CA SER A 102 -2.31 3.20 5.38
C SER A 102 -1.23 2.14 5.42
N PHE A 103 -0.52 1.98 4.31
CA PHE A 103 0.59 1.03 4.18
C PHE A 103 1.80 1.73 3.56
N SER A 104 3.01 1.36 3.98
CA SER A 104 4.20 1.86 3.30
C SER A 104 4.30 1.25 1.90
N ALA A 105 4.83 2.00 0.93
CA ALA A 105 5.02 1.46 -0.42
C ALA A 105 5.99 0.26 -0.44
N PHE A 106 6.96 0.25 0.48
CA PHE A 106 7.88 -0.88 0.61
C PHE A 106 7.18 -2.12 1.18
N GLU A 107 6.23 -1.96 2.12
CA GLU A 107 5.40 -3.05 2.62
C GLU A 107 4.58 -3.70 1.50
N ILE A 108 3.97 -2.87 0.64
CA ILE A 108 3.17 -3.34 -0.50
C ILE A 108 4.00 -4.20 -1.46
N MET A 109 5.22 -3.77 -1.82
CA MET A 109 6.08 -4.55 -2.73
C MET A 109 6.80 -5.73 -2.05
N ALA A 110 6.86 -5.76 -0.72
CA ALA A 110 7.66 -6.73 0.02
C ALA A 110 7.28 -8.16 -0.30
N LYS A 111 5.98 -8.44 -0.47
CA LYS A 111 5.48 -9.79 -0.78
C LYS A 111 6.00 -10.28 -2.12
N ARG A 112 5.93 -9.44 -3.15
CA ARG A 112 6.44 -9.74 -4.49
C ARG A 112 7.95 -9.97 -4.46
N ILE A 113 8.71 -9.13 -3.74
CA ILE A 113 10.16 -9.29 -3.58
C ILE A 113 10.50 -10.61 -2.89
N ALA A 114 9.81 -10.95 -1.79
CA ALA A 114 10.04 -12.19 -1.06
C ALA A 114 9.75 -13.44 -1.89
N SER A 115 8.62 -13.46 -2.60
CA SER A 115 8.22 -14.55 -3.48
C SER A 115 9.21 -14.72 -4.65
N LYS A 116 9.54 -13.64 -5.35
CA LYS A 116 10.47 -13.67 -6.51
C LYS A 116 11.85 -14.18 -6.14
N ASN A 117 12.33 -13.89 -4.93
CA ASN A 117 13.67 -14.25 -4.48
C ASN A 117 13.71 -15.49 -3.57
N ASN A 118 12.59 -16.23 -3.44
CA ASN A 118 12.48 -17.42 -2.59
C ASN A 118 12.95 -17.20 -1.13
N ILE A 119 12.77 -16.00 -0.59
CA ILE A 119 13.30 -15.63 0.75
C ILE A 119 12.72 -16.55 1.83
N PHE A 120 11.44 -16.93 1.68
CA PHE A 120 10.69 -17.77 2.60
C PHE A 120 11.33 -19.14 2.92
N LYS A 121 12.17 -19.68 2.03
CA LYS A 121 12.83 -20.97 2.25
C LYS A 121 14.05 -20.87 3.17
N ASN A 122 14.77 -19.76 3.13
CA ASN A 122 16.16 -19.68 3.64
C ASN A 122 16.37 -18.57 4.67
N LYS A 123 15.51 -17.54 4.73
CA LYS A 123 15.65 -16.41 5.64
C LYS A 123 14.28 -15.91 6.11
N LYS A 124 14.21 -15.49 7.37
CA LYS A 124 12.97 -14.94 7.94
C LYS A 124 12.82 -13.44 7.71
N SER A 125 13.90 -12.71 7.45
CA SER A 125 13.92 -11.26 7.33
C SER A 125 14.81 -10.76 6.20
N PHE A 126 14.48 -9.57 5.70
CA PHE A 126 15.22 -8.90 4.64
C PHE A 126 15.00 -7.39 4.68
N TRP A 127 15.88 -6.65 4.01
CA TRP A 127 15.75 -5.21 3.84
C TRP A 127 15.33 -4.87 2.42
N ILE A 128 14.50 -3.83 2.31
CA ILE A 128 14.24 -3.14 1.04
C ILE A 128 14.88 -1.76 1.16
N TYR A 129 15.65 -1.36 0.15
CA TYR A 129 16.26 -0.05 0.11
C TYR A 129 16.01 0.68 -1.21
N LYS A 130 16.10 1.99 -1.18
CA LYS A 130 16.09 2.85 -2.37
C LYS A 130 17.18 3.89 -2.26
N LYS A 131 18.03 3.99 -3.28
CA LYS A 131 19.07 5.01 -3.36
C LYS A 131 18.44 6.39 -3.58
N LEU A 132 18.96 7.38 -2.88
CA LEU A 132 18.54 8.77 -3.09
C LEU A 132 19.36 9.40 -4.22
N LYS A 133 18.79 10.43 -4.87
CA LYS A 133 19.54 11.25 -5.85
C LYS A 133 20.75 11.96 -5.22
N ARG A 134 20.64 12.30 -3.93
CA ARG A 134 21.73 12.82 -3.08
C ARG A 134 22.29 11.69 -2.20
N LYS A 135 23.30 11.97 -1.37
CA LYS A 135 23.90 10.97 -0.46
C LYS A 135 22.84 10.34 0.47
N GLY A 136 22.97 9.02 0.67
CA GLY A 136 22.11 8.23 1.56
C GLY A 136 21.12 7.33 0.82
N LEU A 137 20.41 6.51 1.58
CA LEU A 137 19.40 5.58 1.09
C LEU A 137 18.21 5.56 2.05
N ILE A 138 17.02 5.27 1.52
CA ILE A 138 15.85 4.94 2.34
C ILE A 138 15.84 3.43 2.51
N ALA A 139 15.74 2.93 3.74
CA ALA A 139 15.67 1.50 4.01
C ALA A 139 14.56 1.16 5.01
N GLY A 140 13.86 0.06 4.76
CA GLY A 140 12.90 -0.58 5.65
C GLY A 140 13.20 -2.07 5.81
N LYS A 141 12.77 -2.66 6.93
CA LYS A 141 13.02 -4.08 7.25
C LYS A 141 11.71 -4.85 7.35
N TYR A 142 11.70 -6.03 6.75
CA TYR A 142 10.53 -6.88 6.62
C TYR A 142 10.82 -8.28 7.12
N GLU A 143 9.81 -8.91 7.72
CA GLU A 143 9.88 -10.27 8.24
C GLU A 143 8.72 -11.10 7.69
N ILE A 144 9.00 -12.36 7.33
CA ILE A 144 8.04 -13.31 6.77
C ILE A 144 7.47 -14.16 7.90
N TYR A 145 6.15 -14.10 8.06
CA TYR A 145 5.37 -14.92 8.98
C TYR A 145 4.65 -16.02 8.20
N HIS A 146 4.85 -17.26 8.62
CA HIS A 146 4.12 -18.41 8.09
C HIS A 146 2.89 -18.63 8.96
N LYS A 147 1.70 -18.64 8.35
CA LYS A 147 0.45 -19.00 9.02
C LYS A 147 0.11 -20.45 8.63
N GLU A 148 0.44 -21.39 9.52
CA GLU A 148 0.25 -22.84 9.38
C GLU A 148 0.95 -23.52 8.18
N LYS A 149 1.17 -24.83 8.30
CA LYS A 149 2.09 -25.64 7.48
C LYS A 149 1.74 -25.75 5.99
N ASP A 150 0.53 -25.37 5.57
CA ASP A 150 0.03 -25.61 4.20
C ASP A 150 -0.59 -24.37 3.51
N SER A 151 -0.45 -23.15 4.05
CA SER A 151 -0.99 -21.98 3.36
C SER A 151 0.05 -21.35 2.43
N SER A 152 -0.31 -21.23 1.15
CA SER A 152 0.41 -20.45 0.12
C SER A 152 0.38 -18.94 0.38
N ASP A 153 -0.23 -18.50 1.48
CA ASP A 153 -0.48 -17.10 1.79
C ASP A 153 0.66 -16.54 2.65
N LEU A 154 1.76 -16.13 1.99
CA LEU A 154 2.87 -15.43 2.62
C LEU A 154 2.36 -14.15 3.30
N VAL A 155 2.54 -14.06 4.62
CA VAL A 155 2.27 -12.84 5.40
C VAL A 155 3.60 -12.15 5.66
N ILE A 156 3.70 -10.89 5.29
CA ILE A 156 4.88 -10.07 5.58
C ILE A 156 4.48 -9.01 6.59
N ARG A 157 5.39 -8.76 7.53
CA ARG A 157 5.28 -7.70 8.52
C ARG A 157 6.41 -6.71 8.34
N GLU A 158 6.06 -5.44 8.28
CA GLU A 158 7.02 -4.36 8.41
C GLU A 158 7.50 -4.27 9.86
N THR A 159 8.82 -4.44 10.07
CA THR A 159 9.46 -4.37 11.39
C THR A 159 10.20 -3.06 11.60
N VAL A 160 10.69 -2.45 10.51
CA VAL A 160 11.28 -1.12 10.51
C VAL A 160 10.67 -0.33 9.35
N LEU A 161 9.92 0.72 9.70
CA LEU A 161 9.34 1.67 8.75
C LEU A 161 10.46 2.31 7.89
N PRO A 162 10.25 2.51 6.58
CA PRO A 162 11.26 3.10 5.71
C PRO A 162 11.74 4.46 6.20
N LYS A 163 13.06 4.58 6.44
CA LYS A 163 13.70 5.80 6.92
C LYS A 163 15.04 6.03 6.22
N VAL A 164 15.51 7.28 6.22
CA VAL A 164 16.83 7.61 5.65
C VAL A 164 17.94 7.08 6.56
N VAL A 165 18.91 6.40 5.94
CA VAL A 165 20.15 5.96 6.56
C VAL A 165 21.32 6.33 5.65
N LYS A 166 22.51 6.54 6.23
CA LYS A 166 23.71 6.90 5.46
C LYS A 166 24.17 5.72 4.61
N GLU A 167 24.31 4.56 5.24
CA GLU A 167 24.70 3.29 4.65
C GLU A 167 23.89 2.17 5.31
N LEU A 168 23.72 1.06 4.60
CA LEU A 168 22.99 -0.10 5.09
C LEU A 168 23.98 -1.22 5.39
N GLU A 169 24.62 -1.15 6.55
CA GLU A 169 25.43 -2.26 7.05
C GLU A 169 24.50 -3.32 7.65
N SER A 170 24.17 -4.33 6.84
CA SER A 170 23.33 -5.45 7.27
C SER A 170 23.94 -6.78 6.88
N LYS A 171 23.91 -7.74 7.81
CA LYS A 171 24.23 -9.16 7.54
C LYS A 171 23.07 -9.89 6.85
N GLU A 172 21.89 -9.28 6.83
CA GLU A 172 20.70 -9.82 6.16
C GLU A 172 20.74 -9.50 4.66
N VAL A 173 19.91 -10.20 3.87
CA VAL A 173 19.79 -9.88 2.44
C VAL A 173 19.08 -8.55 2.24
N THR A 174 19.56 -7.80 1.27
CA THR A 174 19.07 -6.47 0.92
C THR A 174 18.61 -6.46 -0.54
N PHE A 175 17.46 -5.86 -0.82
CA PHE A 175 16.91 -5.75 -2.16
C PHE A 175 16.62 -4.29 -2.50
N GLU A 176 16.89 -3.89 -3.73
CA GLU A 176 16.50 -2.57 -4.21
C GLU A 176 14.99 -2.51 -4.45
N ALA A 177 14.37 -1.40 -4.04
CA ALA A 177 12.96 -1.12 -4.25
C ALA A 177 12.66 -1.08 -5.75
N ASN A 178 11.62 -1.80 -6.15
CA ASN A 178 11.23 -1.91 -7.54
C ASN A 178 9.70 -1.87 -7.61
N TYR A 179 9.13 -0.75 -8.03
CA TYR A 179 7.68 -0.56 -8.12
C TYR A 179 7.08 -1.31 -9.32
N ASP A 180 5.91 -1.90 -9.11
CA ASP A 180 5.10 -2.50 -10.17
C ASP A 180 3.65 -2.09 -9.94
N ASP A 181 3.18 -1.08 -10.68
CA ASP A 181 1.90 -0.41 -10.42
C ASP A 181 0.72 -1.40 -10.29
N LYS A 182 0.67 -2.41 -11.15
CA LYS A 182 -0.44 -3.37 -11.19
C LYS A 182 -0.36 -4.36 -10.04
N GLU A 183 0.81 -4.95 -9.80
CA GLU A 183 0.97 -5.93 -8.73
C GLU A 183 0.92 -5.27 -7.34
N ASP A 184 1.44 -4.05 -7.22
CA ASP A 184 1.42 -3.28 -5.98
C ASP A 184 -0.02 -2.83 -5.64
N LEU A 185 -0.84 -2.41 -6.62
CA LEU A 185 -2.27 -2.12 -6.38
C LEU A 185 -3.06 -3.36 -5.94
N LYS A 186 -2.84 -4.52 -6.59
CA LYS A 186 -3.48 -5.78 -6.19
C LYS A 186 -3.08 -6.18 -4.77
N GLU A 187 -1.81 -6.03 -4.42
CA GLU A 187 -1.38 -6.35 -3.06
C GLU A 187 -1.96 -5.36 -2.05
N LEU A 188 -2.08 -4.08 -2.38
CA LEU A 188 -2.77 -3.11 -1.53
C LEU A 188 -4.24 -3.47 -1.30
N LEU A 189 -4.96 -3.94 -2.33
CA LEU A 189 -6.31 -4.50 -2.18
C LEU A 189 -6.34 -5.73 -1.24
N ASN A 190 -5.33 -6.60 -1.34
CA ASN A 190 -5.20 -7.78 -0.47
C ASN A 190 -4.92 -7.40 0.99
N LEU A 191 -4.02 -6.45 1.22
CA LEU A 191 -3.70 -5.91 2.54
C LEU A 191 -4.92 -5.22 3.16
N ALA A 192 -5.62 -4.40 2.38
CA ALA A 192 -6.85 -3.75 2.80
C ALA A 192 -7.91 -4.76 3.24
N ASN A 193 -8.10 -5.86 2.50
CA ASN A 193 -9.06 -6.91 2.87
C ASN A 193 -8.64 -7.66 4.16
N LYS A 194 -7.34 -7.92 4.35
CA LYS A 194 -6.82 -8.64 5.53
C LYS A 194 -6.93 -7.81 6.82
N ASN A 195 -6.81 -6.49 6.74
CA ASN A 195 -6.73 -5.62 7.91
C ASN A 195 -8.10 -5.24 8.52
N LEU A 196 -8.96 -6.23 8.78
CA LEU A 196 -10.37 -6.03 9.22
C LEU A 196 -10.54 -5.35 10.59
N LEU A 197 -9.44 -5.05 11.30
CA LEU A 197 -9.49 -4.72 12.73
C LEU A 197 -9.62 -3.22 13.04
N ASN A 198 -9.44 -2.32 12.06
CA ASN A 198 -9.65 -0.88 12.26
C ASN A 198 -10.98 -0.43 11.68
N SER A 199 -12.04 -0.53 12.48
CA SER A 199 -13.36 0.05 12.18
C SER A 199 -13.48 1.51 12.62
N ASN A 200 -12.39 2.14 13.05
CA ASN A 200 -12.41 3.53 13.51
C ASN A 200 -12.64 4.48 12.34
N LEU A 201 -13.83 5.07 12.28
CA LEU A 201 -14.24 6.04 11.25
C LEU A 201 -13.34 7.28 11.19
N ASP A 202 -12.70 7.64 12.30
CA ASP A 202 -11.79 8.77 12.40
C ASP A 202 -10.31 8.42 12.12
N SER A 203 -10.03 7.19 11.64
CA SER A 203 -8.66 6.74 11.39
C SER A 203 -7.91 7.64 10.38
N TRP A 204 -8.64 8.28 9.46
CA TRP A 204 -8.08 9.22 8.49
C TRP A 204 -7.27 10.35 9.14
N LYS A 205 -7.61 10.77 10.37
CA LYS A 205 -6.89 11.83 11.08
C LYS A 205 -5.42 11.46 11.29
N LYS A 206 -5.15 10.18 11.54
CA LYS A 206 -3.81 9.63 11.86
C LYS A 206 -2.98 9.27 10.64
N VAL A 207 -3.60 9.15 9.47
CA VAL A 207 -2.91 8.76 8.24
C VAL A 207 -2.14 9.95 7.68
N LEU A 208 -0.81 9.87 7.71
CA LEU A 208 0.09 10.92 7.22
C LEU A 208 1.04 10.35 6.17
N PRO A 209 1.45 11.15 5.17
CA PRO A 209 2.48 10.71 4.25
C PRO A 209 3.79 10.41 4.99
N LEU A 210 4.44 9.33 4.61
CA LEU A 210 5.76 8.96 5.10
C LEU A 210 6.80 9.83 4.40
N TYR A 211 7.49 10.66 5.18
CA TYR A 211 8.58 11.51 4.71
C TYR A 211 9.91 11.00 5.28
N PRO A 212 10.61 10.07 4.61
CA PRO A 212 11.97 9.75 5.01
C PRO A 212 12.90 10.95 4.78
N ILE A 213 12.58 11.79 3.79
CA ILE A 213 13.33 12.99 3.41
C ILE A 213 12.42 14.19 3.60
N SER A 214 12.87 15.18 4.37
CA SER A 214 12.22 16.50 4.41
C SER A 214 12.34 17.18 3.04
N PRO A 215 11.38 18.05 2.65
CA PRO A 215 11.58 18.91 1.50
C PRO A 215 12.82 19.75 1.76
N ILE A 216 13.82 19.61 0.91
CA ILE A 216 14.99 20.48 0.95
C ILE A 216 14.60 21.64 0.03
N ASN A 217 14.26 22.78 0.62
CA ASN A 217 14.13 24.05 -0.12
C ASN A 217 15.45 24.38 -0.81
#